data_AF-A0A2T6ZC83-F1
#
_entry.id   AF-A0A2T6ZC83-F1
#
_cell.length_a   1.000
_cell.length_b   1.000
_cell.length_c   1.000
_cell.angle_alpha   90.00
_cell.angle_beta   90.00
_cell.angle_gamma   90.00
#
_symmetry.space_group_name_H-M   'P 1'
#
loop_
_entity.id
_entity.type
_entity.pdbx_description
1 polymer ?
#
loop_
_entity_poly.entity_id
_entity_poly.type
_entity_poly.pdbx_seq_one_letter_code
_entity_poly.pdbx_strand_id
1 'polypeptide(L)'
;MLIKSLPILTLFLTLTHAAALANPFTGIDTSDLAKRACTSSCSCDPSASPGLYCGYCWAVTSCLSGDCFNDVYQCGTGGNCYCFGRRDSCVARDGP
;
A
#
# COMPACT_ATOMS: atom_id res chain seq x y z
N MET A 1 -26.12 56.88 -5.85
CA MET A 1 -26.89 55.78 -5.22
C MET A 1 -27.11 54.72 -6.28
N LEU A 2 -26.88 53.43 -6.14
CA LEU A 2 -26.58 52.59 -5.00
C LEU A 2 -25.91 51.35 -5.60
N ILE A 3 -24.69 51.07 -5.16
CA ILE A 3 -23.98 49.82 -5.45
C ILE A 3 -24.82 48.71 -4.83
N LYS A 4 -25.31 47.75 -5.63
CA LYS A 4 -25.91 46.52 -5.09
C LYS A 4 -25.14 45.32 -5.62
N SER A 5 -23.96 45.16 -5.02
CA SER A 5 -23.22 43.92 -4.95
C SER A 5 -24.16 42.82 -4.45
N LEU A 6 -24.43 41.81 -5.26
CA LEU A 6 -24.77 40.49 -4.73
C LEU A 6 -23.85 39.45 -5.36
N PRO A 7 -23.06 38.73 -4.54
CA PRO A 7 -22.06 37.80 -4.99
C PRO A 7 -22.74 36.48 -5.34
N ILE A 8 -22.87 36.15 -6.62
CA ILE A 8 -23.10 34.76 -7.04
C ILE A 8 -21.72 34.09 -7.09
N LEU A 9 -21.04 34.08 -5.95
CA LEU A 9 -19.71 33.52 -5.75
C LEU A 9 -19.79 32.40 -4.71
N THR A 10 -20.73 31.46 -4.84
CA THR A 10 -20.83 30.32 -3.90
C THR A 10 -21.40 29.03 -4.51
N LEU A 11 -21.47 28.88 -5.84
CA LEU A 11 -21.90 27.61 -6.46
C LEU A 11 -20.75 26.80 -7.07
N PHE A 12 -19.59 26.78 -6.40
CA PHE A 12 -18.52 25.80 -6.66
C PHE A 12 -17.97 25.24 -5.35
N LEU A 13 -18.83 25.03 -4.34
CA LEU A 13 -18.49 24.11 -3.25
C LEU A 13 -19.03 22.72 -3.60
N THR A 14 -18.08 21.89 -4.03
CA THR A 14 -17.88 20.47 -3.66
C THR A 14 -17.44 19.67 -4.88
N LEU A 15 -16.27 20.02 -5.43
CA LEU A 15 -15.41 18.98 -6.01
C LEU A 15 -14.80 18.21 -4.82
N THR A 16 -15.63 17.39 -4.18
CA THR A 16 -15.17 16.25 -3.39
C THR A 16 -14.40 15.38 -4.36
N HIS A 17 -13.08 15.63 -4.43
CA HIS A 17 -12.13 14.65 -4.90
C HIS A 17 -12.22 13.51 -3.88
N ALA A 18 -13.20 12.64 -4.07
CA ALA A 18 -12.99 11.24 -3.80
C ALA A 18 -11.86 10.84 -4.76
N ALA A 19 -10.63 11.14 -4.37
CA ALA A 19 -9.54 10.21 -4.60
C ALA A 19 -9.99 8.94 -3.88
N ALA A 20 -10.88 8.19 -4.52
CA ALA A 20 -10.81 6.76 -4.47
C ALA A 20 -9.36 6.51 -4.87
N LEU A 21 -8.50 6.32 -3.86
CA LEU A 21 -7.19 5.73 -4.03
C LEU A 21 -7.50 4.50 -4.87
N ALA A 22 -7.25 4.58 -6.18
CA ALA A 22 -7.24 3.42 -7.03
C ALA A 22 -6.27 2.50 -6.31
N ASN A 23 -6.81 1.50 -5.62
CA ASN A 23 -6.02 0.63 -4.79
C ASN A 23 -4.96 0.11 -5.76
N PRO A 24 -3.66 0.43 -5.60
CA PRO A 24 -2.64 0.12 -6.60
C PRO A 24 -2.40 -1.40 -6.72
N PHE A 25 -3.28 -2.18 -6.07
CA PHE A 25 -3.33 -3.62 -5.91
C PHE A 25 -4.47 -4.27 -6.71
N THR A 26 -5.17 -3.54 -7.60
CA THR A 26 -6.19 -4.13 -8.48
C THR A 26 -5.54 -5.19 -9.38
N GLY A 27 -5.63 -6.46 -8.98
CA GLY A 27 -5.14 -7.59 -9.75
C GLY A 27 -4.31 -8.62 -8.99
N ILE A 28 -3.90 -8.35 -7.75
CA ILE A 28 -3.21 -9.36 -6.93
C ILE A 28 -4.26 -10.06 -6.07
N ASP A 29 -4.46 -11.36 -6.30
CA ASP A 29 -5.33 -12.17 -5.46
C ASP A 29 -4.66 -12.39 -4.10
N THR A 30 -5.08 -11.58 -3.12
CA THR A 30 -4.66 -11.69 -1.73
C THR A 30 -5.76 -12.31 -0.87
N SER A 31 -6.74 -12.99 -1.48
CA SER A 31 -7.92 -13.51 -0.76
C SER A 31 -7.54 -14.54 0.31
N ASP A 32 -6.45 -15.28 0.09
CA ASP A 32 -5.88 -16.22 1.07
C ASP A 32 -5.00 -15.52 2.13
N LEU A 33 -4.66 -14.25 1.91
CA LEU A 33 -3.87 -13.46 2.84
C LEU A 33 -4.80 -12.59 3.67
N ALA A 34 -5.17 -13.10 4.84
CA ALA A 34 -5.81 -12.25 5.84
C ALA A 34 -4.87 -11.07 6.17
N LYS A 35 -5.33 -9.84 5.97
CA LYS A 35 -4.62 -8.62 6.36
C LYS A 35 -4.45 -8.60 7.88
N ARG A 36 -3.38 -9.21 8.38
CA ARG A 36 -2.97 -9.07 9.77
C ARG A 36 -2.44 -7.65 9.89
N ALA A 37 -2.87 -6.92 10.92
CA ALA A 37 -2.37 -5.57 11.18
C ALA A 37 -0.87 -5.68 11.47
N CYS A 38 -0.03 -5.62 10.43
CA CYS A 38 1.40 -5.58 10.64
C CYS A 38 1.71 -4.29 11.37
N THR A 39 2.33 -4.47 12.53
CA THR A 39 2.72 -3.42 13.47
C THR A 39 3.96 -2.67 13.01
N SER A 40 4.67 -3.19 12.02
CA SER A 40 5.89 -2.60 11.48
C SER A 40 5.60 -1.82 10.20
N SER A 41 6.04 -0.56 10.22
CA SER A 41 6.22 0.32 9.07
C SER A 41 7.05 -0.42 8.01
N CYS A 42 6.40 -1.13 7.09
CA CYS A 42 7.10 -1.82 6.04
C CYS A 42 7.39 -0.85 4.88
N SER A 43 8.51 -1.10 4.21
CA SER A 43 8.99 -0.28 3.09
C SER A 43 9.46 -1.21 1.99
N CYS A 44 9.10 -0.87 0.75
CA CYS A 44 9.63 -1.52 -0.43
C CYS A 44 10.54 -0.59 -1.21
N ASP A 45 11.47 -1.18 -1.97
CA ASP A 45 12.25 -0.42 -2.94
C ASP A 45 11.31 0.20 -3.99
N PRO A 46 11.37 1.53 -4.25
CA PRO A 46 10.50 2.18 -5.21
C PRO A 46 10.65 1.69 -6.67
N SER A 47 11.78 1.04 -6.98
CA SER A 47 12.06 0.42 -8.29
C SER A 47 11.56 -1.02 -8.40
N ALA A 48 11.14 -1.65 -7.29
CA ALA A 48 10.55 -2.98 -7.32
C ALA A 48 9.22 -2.95 -8.09
N SER A 49 8.97 -4.01 -8.86
CA SER A 49 7.67 -4.19 -9.49
C SER A 49 6.58 -4.38 -8.42
N PRO A 50 5.37 -3.84 -8.60
CA PRO A 50 4.28 -4.13 -7.68
C PRO A 50 3.99 -5.63 -7.63
N GLY A 51 3.84 -6.20 -6.43
CA GLY A 51 3.76 -7.65 -6.27
C GLY A 51 3.80 -8.11 -4.81
N LEU A 52 3.66 -9.42 -4.61
CA LEU A 52 3.92 -10.07 -3.33
C LEU A 52 5.39 -10.47 -3.25
N TYR A 53 5.98 -10.32 -2.06
CA TYR A 53 7.38 -10.57 -1.76
C TYR A 53 7.50 -11.17 -0.36
N CYS A 54 8.38 -12.14 -0.18
CA CYS A 54 8.79 -12.51 1.17
C CYS A 54 9.75 -11.47 1.74
N GLY A 55 9.87 -11.36 3.06
CA GLY A 55 10.74 -10.35 3.68
C GLY A 55 12.22 -10.46 3.30
N TYR A 56 12.68 -11.64 2.84
CA TYR A 56 14.05 -11.84 2.37
C TYR A 56 14.28 -11.39 0.92
N CYS A 57 13.22 -11.03 0.19
CA CYS A 57 13.35 -10.51 -1.16
C CYS A 57 13.93 -9.09 -1.12
N TRP A 58 14.83 -8.79 -2.06
CA TRP A 58 15.47 -7.47 -2.17
C TRP A 58 14.47 -6.30 -2.24
N ALA A 59 13.26 -6.56 -2.76
CA ALA A 59 12.19 -5.59 -2.85
C ALA A 59 11.73 -5.07 -1.48
N VAL A 60 11.86 -5.84 -0.40
CA VAL A 60 11.46 -5.44 0.95
C VAL A 60 12.65 -4.84 1.68
N THR A 61 12.73 -3.51 1.73
CA THR A 61 13.88 -2.79 2.30
C THR A 61 13.78 -2.59 3.81
N SER A 62 12.58 -2.77 4.38
CA SER A 62 12.38 -2.67 5.84
C SER A 62 12.79 -3.91 6.62
N CYS A 63 12.99 -5.05 5.97
CA CYS A 63 13.33 -6.32 6.62
C CYS A 63 14.81 -6.64 6.41
N LEU A 64 15.65 -6.26 7.38
CA LEU A 64 17.10 -6.44 7.31
C LEU A 64 17.60 -7.65 8.13
N SER A 65 16.81 -8.12 9.09
CA SER A 65 17.14 -9.27 9.94
C SER A 65 15.94 -9.80 10.72
N GLY A 66 16.03 -11.05 11.18
CA GLY A 66 15.07 -11.65 12.09
C GLY A 66 13.86 -12.29 11.40
N ASP A 67 12.77 -12.42 12.16
CA ASP A 67 11.59 -13.20 11.74
C ASP A 67 10.80 -12.55 10.59
N CYS A 68 11.02 -11.26 10.32
CA CYS A 68 10.39 -10.57 9.20
C CYS A 68 10.70 -11.23 7.84
N PHE A 69 11.81 -11.99 7.72
CA PHE A 69 12.10 -12.75 6.51
C PHE A 69 11.04 -13.80 6.18
N ASN A 70 10.30 -14.25 7.19
CA ASN A 70 9.26 -15.26 7.06
C ASN A 70 7.88 -14.67 6.72
N ASP A 71 7.78 -13.35 6.66
CA ASP A 71 6.52 -12.64 6.41
C ASP A 71 6.34 -12.35 4.92
N VAL A 72 5.08 -12.25 4.49
CA VAL A 72 4.72 -11.76 3.15
C VAL A 72 4.42 -10.28 3.20
N TYR A 73 4.93 -9.58 2.21
CA TYR A 73 4.77 -8.17 1.95
C TYR A 73 4.16 -7.97 0.56
N GLN A 74 3.31 -6.99 0.41
CA GLN A 74 2.82 -6.50 -0.86
C GLN A 74 3.47 -5.15 -1.12
N CYS A 75 4.36 -5.13 -2.10
CA CYS A 75 4.96 -3.92 -2.60
C CYS A 75 4.05 -3.30 -3.66
N GLY A 76 3.81 -2.00 -3.56
CA GLY A 76 3.11 -1.20 -4.54
C GLY A 76 4.02 -0.14 -5.16
N THR A 77 3.48 0.65 -6.07
CA THR A 77 4.20 1.75 -6.72
C THR A 77 4.71 2.75 -5.70
N GLY A 78 5.93 3.28 -5.91
CA GLY A 78 6.50 4.34 -5.08
C GLY A 78 6.95 3.91 -3.70
N GLY A 79 7.20 2.61 -3.49
CA GLY A 79 7.67 2.06 -2.20
C GLY A 79 6.56 1.81 -1.18
N ASN A 80 5.29 1.97 -1.59
CA ASN A 80 4.13 1.58 -0.78
C ASN A 80 4.25 0.09 -0.39
N CYS A 81 3.91 -0.23 0.85
CA CYS A 81 4.06 -1.58 1.37
C CYS A 81 2.93 -1.94 2.32
N TYR A 82 2.45 -3.18 2.21
CA TYR A 82 1.59 -3.82 3.21
C TYR A 82 2.18 -5.15 3.64
N CYS A 83 2.33 -5.38 4.93
CA CYS A 83 2.72 -6.67 5.45
C CYS A 83 1.45 -7.48 5.79
N PHE A 84 1.45 -8.75 5.40
CA PHE A 84 0.41 -9.73 5.69
C PHE A 84 0.80 -10.67 6.85
N GLY A 85 2.06 -10.60 7.29
CA GLY A 85 2.64 -11.43 8.35
C GLY A 85 3.16 -12.76 7.83
N ARG A 86 3.50 -13.66 8.77
CA ARG A 86 4.16 -14.93 8.49
C ARG A 86 3.38 -15.80 7.51
N ARG A 87 4.09 -16.38 6.53
CA ARG A 87 3.57 -17.42 5.63
C ARG A 87 4.53 -18.58 5.53
N ASP A 88 4.01 -19.79 5.60
CA ASP A 88 4.83 -21.01 5.60
C ASP A 88 5.66 -21.16 4.32
N SER A 89 5.18 -20.69 3.17
CA SER A 89 5.96 -20.68 1.92
C SER A 89 7.17 -19.75 1.98
N CYS A 90 7.08 -18.61 2.68
CA CYS A 90 8.24 -17.74 2.93
C CYS A 90 9.20 -18.36 3.96
N VAL A 91 8.69 -19.11 4.94
CA VAL A 91 9.52 -19.88 5.88
C VAL A 91 10.31 -20.97 5.14
N ALA A 92 9.63 -21.72 4.28
CA ALA A 92 10.19 -22.81 3.48
C ALA A 92 11.07 -22.33 2.32
N ARG A 93 11.08 -21.02 2.02
CA ARG A 93 11.77 -20.39 0.89
C ARG A 93 11.22 -20.78 -0.49
N ASP A 94 9.94 -21.16 -0.53
CA ASP A 94 9.20 -21.47 -1.75
C ASP A 94 8.65 -20.20 -2.44
N GLY A 95 8.71 -19.05 -1.76
CA GLY A 95 8.24 -17.77 -2.26
C GLY A 95 6.90 -17.33 -1.66
N PRO A 96 6.45 -16.13 -2.04
CA PRO A 96 5.21 -15.53 -1.56
C PRO A 96 3.96 -16.06 -2.30
#